data_AF-A0A139QKI2-F1
#
_entry.id   AF-A0A139QKI2-F1
#
_cell.length_a   1.000
_cell.length_b   1.000
_cell.length_c   1.000
_cell.angle_alpha   90.00
_cell.angle_beta   90.00
_cell.angle_gamma   90.00
#
_symmetry.space_group_name_H-M   'P 1'
#
loop_
_entity.id
_entity.type
_entity.pdbx_description
1 polymer ?
#
loop_
_entity_poly.entity_id
_entity_poly.type
_entity_poly.pdbx_seq_one_letter_code
_entity_poly.pdbx_strand_id
1 'polypeptide(L)'
;MALLRKLNEKATEAAVRDFFESEFKHIKAQARINHVDLKSPVISDMPGGPKNGNSVEEKLTNHMQAKVYMEQVRQAINAMPEPEKYFFKYRYIDDMEWIDISELMNMTPRTGQKYIGRALRYFADAFSDVHDFRVFYADDLEL
;
A
#
# COMPACT_ATOMS: atom_id res chain seq x y z
N MET A 1 17.31 28.16 -3.37
CA MET A 1 16.92 26.93 -2.67
C MET A 1 15.52 27.17 -2.12
N ALA A 2 14.48 26.53 -2.67
CA ALA A 2 13.14 26.65 -2.09
C ALA A 2 13.17 26.05 -0.67
N LEU A 3 12.57 26.74 0.30
CA LEU A 3 12.32 26.17 1.62
C LEU A 3 11.35 25.00 1.43
N LEU A 4 11.87 23.78 1.44
CA LEU A 4 11.04 22.59 1.45
C LEU A 4 10.25 22.59 2.75
N ARG A 5 8.92 22.54 2.64
CA ARG A 5 8.01 22.46 3.78
C ARG A 5 8.49 21.37 4.73
N LYS A 6 8.51 21.66 6.04
CA LYS A 6 9.01 20.68 7.01
C LYS A 6 8.04 19.52 7.14
N LEU A 7 8.52 18.31 6.81
CA LEU A 7 7.73 17.08 6.95
C LEU A 7 7.49 16.77 8.44
N ASN A 8 6.22 16.53 8.79
CA ASN A 8 5.85 15.91 10.05
C ASN A 8 6.01 14.39 9.92
N GLU A 9 7.21 13.92 10.25
CA GLU A 9 7.59 12.51 10.12
C GLU A 9 6.62 11.58 10.87
N LYS A 10 6.25 11.93 12.11
CA LYS A 10 5.37 11.07 12.92
C LYS A 10 3.97 10.94 12.33
N ALA A 11 3.39 12.07 11.89
CA ALA A 11 2.05 12.05 11.29
C ALA A 11 2.06 11.32 9.93
N THR A 12 3.12 11.50 9.14
CA THR A 12 3.31 10.79 7.87
C THR A 12 3.47 9.28 8.10
N GLU A 13 4.32 8.88 9.05
CA GLU A 13 4.52 7.48 9.41
C GLU A 13 3.22 6.82 9.92
N ALA A 14 2.40 7.55 10.68
CA ALA A 14 1.09 7.08 11.14
C ALA A 14 0.10 6.90 9.99
N ALA A 15 -0.01 7.88 9.08
CA ALA A 15 -0.91 7.81 7.94
C ALA A 15 -0.61 6.61 7.03
N VAL A 16 0.68 6.38 6.71
CA VAL A 16 1.08 5.20 5.93
C VAL A 16 0.81 3.91 6.70
N ARG A 17 1.09 3.87 8.01
CA ARG A 17 0.83 2.69 8.83
C ARG A 17 -0.65 2.34 8.86
N ASP A 18 -1.52 3.31 9.06
CA ASP A 18 -2.97 3.12 9.10
C ASP A 18 -3.47 2.54 7.78
N PHE A 19 -2.98 3.07 6.64
CA PHE A 19 -3.28 2.51 5.32
C PHE A 19 -2.87 1.04 5.20
N PHE A 20 -1.67 0.66 5.62
CA PHE A 20 -1.21 -0.73 5.53
C PHE A 20 -1.91 -1.68 6.52
N GLU A 21 -2.29 -1.18 7.70
CA GLU A 21 -2.91 -1.99 8.74
C GLU A 21 -4.44 -2.14 8.57
N SER A 22 -5.07 -1.26 7.78
CA SER A 22 -6.51 -1.29 7.48
C SER A 22 -6.78 -1.53 5.98
N GLU A 23 -6.72 -0.49 5.16
CA GLU A 23 -7.14 -0.49 3.75
C GLU A 23 -6.39 -1.51 2.91
N PHE A 24 -5.05 -1.57 3.03
CA PHE A 24 -4.23 -2.47 2.22
C PHE A 24 -4.57 -3.94 2.46
N LYS A 25 -4.96 -4.33 3.68
CA LYS A 25 -5.40 -5.70 3.96
C LYS A 25 -6.67 -6.05 3.20
N HIS A 26 -7.61 -5.12 3.10
CA HIS A 26 -8.83 -5.30 2.30
C HIS A 26 -8.51 -5.42 0.81
N ILE A 27 -7.64 -4.56 0.28
CA ILE A 27 -7.20 -4.59 -1.12
C ILE A 27 -6.48 -5.92 -1.44
N LYS A 28 -5.56 -6.34 -0.55
CA LYS A 28 -4.84 -7.62 -0.66
C LYS A 28 -5.80 -8.81 -0.65
N ALA A 29 -6.83 -8.79 0.19
CA ALA A 29 -7.86 -9.83 0.23
C ALA A 29 -8.69 -9.86 -1.06
N GLN A 30 -9.16 -8.70 -1.54
CA GLN A 30 -9.93 -8.58 -2.79
C GLN A 30 -9.13 -9.10 -3.99
N ALA A 31 -7.82 -8.81 -4.05
CA ALA A 31 -6.95 -9.31 -5.11
C ALA A 31 -6.72 -10.83 -5.04
N ARG A 32 -6.72 -11.44 -3.84
CA ARG A 32 -6.50 -12.89 -3.63
C ARG A 32 -7.75 -13.76 -3.79
N ILE A 33 -8.92 -13.29 -3.33
CA ILE A 33 -10.14 -14.11 -3.19
C ILE A 33 -10.67 -14.68 -4.53
N ASN A 34 -10.34 -14.08 -5.67
CA ASN A 34 -11.02 -14.41 -6.92
C ASN A 34 -10.27 -15.36 -7.88
N HIS A 35 -9.15 -15.98 -7.47
CA HIS A 35 -8.51 -16.99 -8.33
C HIS A 35 -9.23 -18.36 -8.29
N VAL A 36 -10.07 -18.62 -7.27
CA VAL A 36 -10.68 -19.94 -7.05
C VAL A 36 -12.12 -20.03 -7.59
N ASP A 37 -12.88 -18.92 -7.62
CA ASP A 37 -14.31 -18.94 -8.02
C ASP A 37 -14.59 -18.44 -9.45
N LEU A 38 -13.63 -17.84 -10.14
CA LEU A 38 -13.74 -17.53 -11.57
C LEU A 38 -13.27 -18.72 -12.41
N LYS A 39 -14.00 -19.84 -12.34
CA LYS A 39 -14.11 -20.70 -13.53
C LYS A 39 -14.73 -19.83 -14.60
N SER A 40 -13.92 -19.37 -15.56
CA SER A 40 -14.33 -18.51 -16.67
C SER A 40 -15.68 -18.97 -17.24
N PRO A 41 -16.76 -18.18 -17.10
CA PRO A 41 -17.93 -18.44 -17.90
C PRO A 41 -17.52 -18.18 -19.34
N VAL A 42 -17.69 -19.19 -20.19
CA VAL A 42 -17.68 -19.02 -21.64
C VAL A 42 -18.67 -17.89 -21.91
N ILE A 43 -18.18 -16.74 -22.41
CA ILE A 43 -19.02 -15.62 -22.85
C ILE A 43 -19.70 -16.09 -24.14
N SER A 44 -20.71 -16.93 -23.97
CA SER A 44 -21.66 -17.29 -25.00
C SER A 44 -22.69 -16.17 -25.00
N ASP A 45 -22.57 -15.30 -26.00
CA ASP A 45 -23.67 -14.75 -26.78
C ASP A 45 -24.94 -14.39 -25.99
N MET A 46 -25.18 -13.10 -25.68
CA MET A 46 -26.54 -12.54 -25.61
C MET A 46 -26.62 -11.02 -25.33
N PRO A 47 -27.82 -10.38 -25.49
CA PRO A 47 -28.01 -9.15 -26.24
C PRO A 47 -28.40 -7.97 -25.34
N GLY A 48 -28.61 -6.81 -25.97
CA GLY A 48 -29.01 -5.58 -25.30
C GLY A 48 -30.34 -5.68 -24.54
N GLY A 49 -30.39 -5.01 -23.39
CA GLY A 49 -31.64 -4.76 -22.66
C GLY A 49 -31.44 -4.63 -21.15
N PRO A 50 -31.95 -3.56 -20.51
CA PRO A 50 -31.46 -3.10 -19.22
C PRO A 50 -32.19 -3.74 -18.03
N LYS A 51 -31.51 -3.86 -16.89
CA LYS A 51 -31.95 -3.61 -15.49
C LYS A 51 -31.17 -4.50 -14.52
N ASN A 52 -30.68 -3.86 -13.45
CA ASN A 52 -29.97 -4.41 -12.28
C ASN A 52 -28.47 -4.65 -12.50
N GLY A 53 -27.69 -3.55 -12.52
CA GLY A 53 -26.23 -3.57 -12.46
C GLY A 53 -25.73 -4.09 -11.11
N ASN A 54 -25.46 -5.40 -11.02
CA ASN A 54 -24.80 -5.95 -9.83
C ASN A 54 -24.05 -7.29 -10.02
N SER A 55 -23.84 -7.84 -11.23
CA SER A 55 -23.50 -9.27 -11.30
C SER A 55 -22.05 -9.61 -11.60
N VAL A 56 -21.41 -9.05 -12.63
CA VAL A 56 -20.06 -9.52 -13.06
C VAL A 56 -19.15 -8.39 -13.54
N GLU A 57 -19.66 -7.45 -14.34
CA GLU A 57 -18.84 -6.36 -14.92
C GLU A 57 -18.28 -5.39 -13.85
N GLU A 58 -19.07 -5.07 -12.83
CA GLU A 58 -18.62 -4.23 -11.71
C GLU A 58 -17.55 -4.93 -10.88
N LYS A 59 -17.70 -6.23 -10.62
CA LYS A 59 -16.69 -7.04 -9.92
C LYS A 59 -15.39 -7.15 -10.72
N LEU A 60 -15.49 -7.27 -12.05
CA LEU A 60 -14.33 -7.27 -12.94
C LEU A 60 -13.62 -5.91 -12.94
N THR A 61 -14.37 -4.82 -12.95
CA THR A 61 -13.85 -3.43 -12.86
C THR A 61 -13.13 -3.19 -11.54
N ASN A 62 -13.74 -3.57 -10.41
CA ASN A 62 -13.14 -3.42 -9.08
C ASN A 62 -11.87 -4.27 -8.93
N HIS A 63 -11.82 -5.47 -9.53
CA HIS A 63 -10.62 -6.32 -9.54
C HIS A 63 -9.48 -5.72 -10.36
N MET A 64 -9.78 -5.18 -11.54
CA MET A 64 -8.76 -4.53 -12.37
C MET A 64 -8.18 -3.31 -11.65
N GLN A 65 -9.02 -2.49 -11.01
CA GLN A 65 -8.59 -1.35 -10.21
C GLN A 65 -7.73 -1.79 -9.01
N ALA A 66 -8.13 -2.84 -8.29
CA ALA A 66 -7.36 -3.38 -7.17
C ALA A 66 -5.97 -3.88 -7.62
N LYS A 67 -5.87 -4.52 -8.80
CA LYS A 67 -4.59 -4.97 -9.37
C LYS A 67 -3.68 -3.81 -9.75
N VAL A 68 -4.21 -2.76 -10.40
CA VAL A 68 -3.44 -1.57 -10.76
C VAL A 68 -2.90 -0.90 -9.49
N TYR A 69 -3.75 -0.75 -8.48
CA TYR A 69 -3.35 -0.15 -7.21
C TYR A 69 -2.30 -1.00 -6.47
N MET A 70 -2.44 -2.32 -6.47
CA MET A 70 -1.41 -3.23 -5.94
C MET A 70 -0.07 -3.10 -6.66
N GLU A 71 -0.08 -2.92 -7.97
CA GLU A 71 1.16 -2.74 -8.75
C GLU A 71 1.83 -1.41 -8.42
N GLN A 72 1.06 -0.33 -8.23
CA GLN A 72 1.58 0.96 -7.75
C GLN A 72 2.21 0.84 -6.36
N VAL A 73 1.55 0.13 -5.43
CA VAL A 73 2.09 -0.14 -4.10
C VAL A 73 3.40 -0.94 -4.21
N ARG A 74 3.45 -1.95 -5.07
CA ARG A 74 4.66 -2.76 -5.32
C ARG A 74 5.81 -1.91 -5.86
N GLN A 75 5.53 -0.99 -6.79
CA GLN A 75 6.52 -0.08 -7.35
C GLN A 75 7.10 0.85 -6.29
N ALA A 76 6.24 1.47 -5.46
CA ALA A 76 6.68 2.31 -4.35
C ALA A 76 7.55 1.56 -3.34
N ILE A 77 7.20 0.32 -2.99
CA ILE A 77 8.02 -0.53 -2.12
C ILE A 77 9.37 -0.86 -2.75
N ASN A 78 9.41 -1.15 -4.06
CA ASN A 78 10.66 -1.50 -4.73
C ASN A 78 11.62 -0.32 -4.89
N ALA A 79 11.12 0.92 -4.84
CA ALA A 79 11.95 2.12 -4.85
C ALA A 79 12.68 2.38 -3.52
N MET A 80 12.29 1.69 -2.43
CA MET A 80 12.94 1.85 -1.12
C MET A 80 14.37 1.27 -1.11
N PRO A 81 15.31 1.93 -0.41
CA PRO A 81 16.65 1.38 -0.20
C PRO A 81 16.64 0.16 0.73
N GLU A 82 17.75 -0.57 0.72
CA GLU A 82 18.02 -1.60 1.72
C GLU A 82 18.73 -1.00 2.94
N PRO A 83 18.42 -1.48 4.17
CA PRO A 83 17.56 -2.63 4.49
C PRO A 83 16.09 -2.28 4.77
N GLU A 84 15.68 -1.01 4.66
CA GLU A 84 14.32 -0.52 4.92
C GLU A 84 13.25 -1.31 4.15
N LYS A 85 13.51 -1.62 2.87
CA LYS A 85 12.61 -2.40 2.01
C LYS A 85 12.31 -3.78 2.57
N TYR A 86 13.32 -4.51 3.06
CA TYR A 86 13.11 -5.86 3.61
C TYR A 86 12.24 -5.83 4.86
N PHE A 87 12.51 -4.92 5.81
CA PHE A 87 11.66 -4.74 6.98
C PHE A 87 10.20 -4.47 6.61
N PHE A 88 10.01 -3.61 5.61
CA PHE A 88 8.67 -3.25 5.14
C PHE A 88 7.93 -4.42 4.50
N LYS A 89 8.60 -5.17 3.62
CA LYS A 89 8.04 -6.36 2.96
C LYS A 89 7.67 -7.43 3.98
N TYR A 90 8.58 -7.78 4.87
CA TYR A 90 8.30 -8.80 5.88
C TYR A 90 7.11 -8.42 6.75
N ARG A 91 7.01 -7.16 7.16
CA ARG A 91 5.92 -6.69 8.04
C ARG A 91 4.56 -6.64 7.35
N TYR A 92 4.48 -6.07 6.14
CA TYR A 92 3.18 -5.71 5.53
C TYR A 92 2.79 -6.56 4.32
N ILE A 93 3.75 -7.25 3.69
CA ILE A 93 3.50 -8.11 2.52
C ILE A 93 3.48 -9.56 2.96
N ASP A 94 4.42 -9.98 3.81
CA ASP A 94 4.53 -11.36 4.28
C ASP A 94 3.82 -11.59 5.63
N ASP A 95 3.25 -10.52 6.22
CA ASP A 95 2.50 -10.55 7.48
C ASP A 95 3.29 -11.15 8.66
N MET A 96 4.62 -10.97 8.68
CA MET A 96 5.49 -11.49 9.75
C MET A 96 5.39 -10.66 11.03
N GLU A 97 5.57 -11.34 12.17
CA GLU A 97 5.64 -10.71 13.49
C GLU A 97 7.01 -10.07 13.75
N TRP A 98 7.03 -9.06 14.62
CA TRP A 98 8.26 -8.30 14.91
C TRP A 98 9.41 -9.15 15.44
N ILE A 99 9.09 -10.20 16.20
CA ILE A 99 10.08 -11.10 16.77
C ILE A 99 10.80 -11.88 15.66
N ASP A 100 10.06 -12.42 14.70
CA ASP A 100 10.59 -13.19 13.57
C ASP A 100 11.40 -12.29 12.63
N ILE A 101 10.92 -11.07 12.36
CA ILE A 101 11.64 -10.10 11.53
C ILE A 101 12.96 -9.72 12.19
N SER A 102 12.96 -9.50 13.51
CA SER A 102 14.16 -9.11 14.26
C SER A 102 15.21 -10.22 14.26
N GLU A 103 14.77 -11.47 14.42
CA GLU A 103 15.63 -12.66 14.34
C GLU A 103 16.20 -12.84 12.93
N LEU A 104 15.35 -12.79 11.90
CA LEU A 104 15.74 -12.96 10.50
C LEU A 104 16.75 -11.90 10.05
N MET A 105 16.54 -10.64 10.47
CA MET A 105 17.42 -9.52 10.13
C MET A 105 18.64 -9.41 11.04
N ASN A 106 18.75 -10.26 12.07
CA ASN A 106 19.78 -10.19 13.12
C ASN A 106 19.91 -8.77 13.72
N MET A 107 18.77 -8.19 14.09
CA MET A 107 18.68 -6.79 14.54
C MET A 107 17.90 -6.65 15.84
N THR A 108 18.27 -5.63 16.62
CA THR A 108 17.51 -5.28 17.83
C THR A 108 16.16 -4.65 17.47
N PRO A 109 15.11 -4.82 18.30
CA PRO A 109 13.82 -4.19 18.07
C PRO A 109 13.90 -2.66 17.90
N ARG A 110 14.75 -2.00 18.68
CA ARG A 110 14.96 -0.53 18.58
C ARG A 110 15.49 -0.12 17.22
N THR A 111 16.42 -0.91 16.67
CA THR A 111 16.99 -0.68 15.34
C THR A 111 15.93 -0.97 14.26
N GLY A 112 15.17 -2.05 14.39
CA GLY A 112 14.05 -2.37 13.49
C GLY A 112 12.99 -1.26 13.42
N GLN A 113 12.63 -0.66 14.56
CA GLN A 113 11.70 0.48 14.59
C GLN A 113 12.23 1.72 13.84
N LYS A 114 13.55 1.94 13.81
CA LYS A 114 14.14 3.01 13.00
C LYS A 114 14.11 2.71 11.50
N TYR A 115 14.28 1.46 11.10
CA TYR A 115 14.20 1.05 9.70
C TYR A 115 12.76 1.15 9.19
N ILE A 116 11.77 0.70 9.97
CA ILE A 116 10.37 0.80 9.54
C ILE A 116 9.87 2.25 9.47
N GLY A 117 10.26 3.13 10.40
CA GLY A 117 9.91 4.55 10.32
C GLY A 117 10.45 5.21 9.06
N ARG A 118 11.70 4.92 8.70
CA ARG A 118 12.30 5.38 7.43
C ARG A 118 11.61 4.77 6.21
N ALA A 119 11.30 3.47 6.24
CA ALA A 119 10.59 2.79 5.17
C ALA A 119 9.20 3.39 4.90
N LEU A 120 8.44 3.71 5.96
CA LEU A 120 7.14 4.38 5.87
C LEU A 120 7.25 5.75 5.19
N ARG A 121 8.31 6.53 5.49
CA ARG A 121 8.57 7.81 4.82
C ARG A 121 8.97 7.65 3.36
N TYR A 122 9.86 6.71 3.05
CA TYR A 122 10.20 6.39 1.66
C TYR A 122 8.96 5.97 0.86
N PHE A 123 8.04 5.22 1.47
CA PHE A 123 6.77 4.90 0.85
C PHE A 123 5.94 6.16 0.55
N ALA A 124 5.78 7.05 1.53
CA ALA A 124 5.00 8.28 1.37
C ALA A 124 5.55 9.15 0.23
N ASP A 125 6.88 9.25 0.11
CA ASP A 125 7.52 9.98 -0.99
C ASP A 125 7.26 9.30 -2.33
N ALA A 126 7.54 8.00 -2.43
CA ALA A 126 7.44 7.24 -3.69
C ALA A 126 5.99 7.04 -4.18
N PHE A 127 5.01 7.14 -3.27
CA PHE A 127 3.60 6.93 -3.58
C PHE A 127 2.82 8.25 -3.75
N SER A 128 3.47 9.40 -3.59
CA SER A 128 2.79 10.70 -3.53
C SER A 128 2.03 11.09 -4.81
N ASP A 129 2.43 10.60 -5.99
CA ASP A 129 1.70 10.81 -7.25
C ASP A 129 0.40 9.98 -7.34
N VAL A 130 0.28 8.93 -6.51
CA VAL A 130 -0.89 8.06 -6.43
C VAL A 130 -1.78 8.46 -5.26
N HIS A 131 -1.19 8.62 -4.07
CA HIS A 131 -1.83 9.13 -2.88
C HIS A 131 -0.79 9.79 -1.97
N ASP A 132 -0.99 11.07 -1.65
CA ASP A 132 -0.05 11.83 -0.83
C ASP A 132 -0.31 11.64 0.67
N PHE A 133 0.46 10.73 1.28
CA PHE A 133 0.44 10.50 2.72
C PHE A 133 1.27 11.51 3.53
N ARG A 134 1.99 12.44 2.88
CA ARG A 134 2.92 13.34 3.55
C ARG A 134 2.16 14.43 4.28
N VAL A 135 2.40 14.52 5.59
CA VAL A 135 1.86 15.58 6.43
C VAL A 135 2.96 16.59 6.71
N PHE A 136 2.70 17.87 6.48
CA PHE A 136 3.65 18.96 6.72
C PHE A 136 3.19 19.82 7.90
N TYR A 137 4.12 20.46 8.60
CA TYR A 137 3.75 21.45 9.62
C TYR A 137 3.07 22.68 8.98
N ALA A 138 2.18 23.33 9.73
CA ALA A 138 1.36 24.44 9.23
C ALA A 138 2.14 25.76 9.05
N ASP A 139 3.30 25.90 9.69
CA ASP A 139 3.96 27.19 9.91
C ASP A 139 4.84 27.71 8.77
N ASP A 140 4.78 27.12 7.57
CA ASP A 140 5.55 27.59 6.40
C ASP A 140 4.72 28.47 5.43
N LEU A 141 3.54 28.94 5.86
CA LEU A 141 2.58 29.69 5.02
C LEU A 141 2.41 31.18 5.38
N GLU A 142 3.23 31.74 6.27
CA GLU A 142 3.27 33.20 6.46
C GLU A 142 4.37 33.85 5.61
N LEU A 143 3.99 34.27 4.40
CA LEU A 143 4.61 35.37 3.66
C LEU A 143 3.52 36.28 3.11
#